data_AF-A0A016W3D8-F1
#
_entry.id   AF-A0A016W3D8-F1
#
_cell.length_a   1.000
_cell.length_b   1.000
_cell.length_c   1.000
_cell.angle_alpha   90.00
_cell.angle_beta   90.00
_cell.angle_gamma   90.00
#
_symmetry.space_group_name_H-M   'P 1'
#
loop_
_entity.id
_entity.type
_entity.pdbx_description
1 polymer ?
#
loop_
_entity_poly.entity_id
_entity_poly.type
_entity_poly.pdbx_seq_one_letter_code
_entity_poly.pdbx_strand_id
1 'polypeptide(L)'
;MLTVSLILFTLFSQLLSDPTYIEELQDLLDDKVDIYGLERLKNDDEITRWEKMRKIRFLLMKQPKEVGAQYSTRMGIRKSMHDEHIAGRLSRSSDPEVREFWRQIHRLDTDWSISEGEAAEREFEMLAKLTPEQRKSLGNICRC
;
A
#
# COMPACT_ATOMS: atom_id res chain seq x y z
N MET A 1 38.54 1.47 -14.95
CA MET A 1 37.84 0.32 -14.34
C MET A 1 36.88 0.85 -13.27
N LEU A 2 35.62 0.46 -13.39
CA LEU A 2 34.58 0.36 -12.34
C LEU A 2 34.22 1.62 -11.50
N THR A 3 33.54 2.61 -12.08
CA THR A 3 32.79 3.62 -11.28
C THR A 3 31.41 4.00 -11.85
N VAL A 4 30.81 3.20 -12.74
CA VAL A 4 29.53 3.57 -13.40
C VAL A 4 28.34 2.69 -12.98
N SER A 5 28.51 1.70 -12.11
CA SER A 5 27.50 0.65 -11.92
C SER A 5 26.69 0.70 -10.62
N LEU A 6 26.41 1.88 -10.06
CA LEU A 6 25.74 1.97 -8.74
C LEU A 6 24.69 3.09 -8.59
N ILE A 7 24.10 3.55 -9.70
CA ILE A 7 23.00 4.55 -9.67
C ILE A 7 21.68 3.99 -10.22
N LEU A 8 21.64 2.76 -10.76
CA LEU A 8 20.40 2.19 -11.31
C LEU A 8 19.55 1.41 -10.29
N PHE A 9 20.06 1.13 -9.09
CA PHE A 9 19.35 0.31 -8.08
C PHE A 9 18.67 1.13 -6.98
N THR A 10 18.90 2.44 -6.90
CA THR A 10 18.43 3.29 -5.80
C THR A 10 17.07 3.96 -6.03
N LEU A 11 16.45 3.77 -7.21
CA LEU A 11 15.17 4.42 -7.55
C LEU A 11 13.91 3.61 -7.18
N PHE A 12 14.04 2.40 -6.64
CA PHE A 12 12.87 1.54 -6.37
C PHE A 12 12.39 1.53 -4.91
N SER A 13 13.05 2.28 -4.02
CA SER A 13 12.91 2.08 -2.57
C SER A 13 11.91 3.01 -1.86
N GLN A 14 11.12 3.79 -2.59
CA GLN A 14 10.20 4.75 -1.95
C GLN A 14 8.84 4.77 -2.64
N LEU A 15 8.03 3.72 -2.52
CA LEU A 15 6.62 3.76 -2.92
C LEU A 15 5.72 2.94 -1.99
N LEU A 16 5.02 3.57 -1.04
CA LEU A 16 4.32 2.88 0.03
C LEU A 16 3.07 3.62 0.55
N SER A 17 1.93 3.18 0.04
CA SER A 17 0.70 2.77 0.77
C SER A 17 0.02 1.70 -0.07
N ASP A 18 -1.04 1.02 0.39
CA ASP A 18 -1.52 -0.32 -0.07
C ASP A 18 -0.63 -0.88 -1.18
N PRO A 19 0.47 -1.53 -0.80
CA PRO A 19 1.65 -1.58 -1.66
C PRO A 19 1.38 -2.36 -2.95
N THR A 20 0.29 -3.11 -3.00
CA THR A 20 -0.05 -3.96 -4.12
C THR A 20 -0.97 -3.31 -5.15
N TYR A 21 -1.73 -2.26 -4.81
CA TYR A 21 -2.63 -1.50 -5.69
C TYR A 21 -3.36 -2.34 -6.76
N ILE A 22 -3.88 -3.51 -6.35
CA ILE A 22 -4.37 -4.54 -7.29
C ILE A 22 -5.51 -4.01 -8.17
N GLU A 23 -6.38 -3.16 -7.61
CA GLU A 23 -7.50 -2.54 -8.34
C GLU A 23 -7.01 -1.72 -9.53
N GLU A 24 -5.88 -1.01 -9.38
CA GLU A 24 -5.31 -0.19 -10.45
C GLU A 24 -4.84 -1.01 -11.64
N LEU A 25 -4.48 -2.28 -11.41
CA LEU A 25 -4.18 -3.21 -12.48
C LEU A 25 -5.45 -3.86 -13.03
N GLN A 26 -6.41 -4.23 -12.18
CA GLN A 26 -7.69 -4.82 -12.64
C GLN A 26 -8.39 -3.92 -13.66
N ASP A 27 -8.39 -2.60 -13.42
CA ASP A 27 -8.99 -1.60 -14.32
C ASP A 27 -8.28 -1.45 -15.68
N LEU A 28 -7.08 -2.00 -15.82
CA LEU A 28 -6.26 -1.93 -17.04
C LEU A 28 -6.30 -3.20 -17.88
N LEU A 29 -6.91 -4.26 -17.36
CA LEU A 29 -6.96 -5.56 -18.02
C LEU A 29 -8.31 -5.77 -18.68
N ASP A 30 -8.29 -6.35 -19.87
CA ASP A 30 -9.50 -6.79 -20.58
C ASP A 30 -9.79 -8.29 -20.35
N ASP A 31 -8.79 -9.06 -19.93
CA ASP A 31 -8.90 -10.50 -19.75
C ASP A 31 -9.54 -10.86 -18.41
N LYS A 32 -10.69 -11.55 -18.47
CA LYS A 32 -11.47 -11.93 -17.28
C LYS A 32 -10.76 -12.95 -16.38
N VAL A 33 -9.89 -13.80 -16.92
CA VAL A 33 -9.16 -14.80 -16.14
C VAL A 33 -8.12 -14.11 -15.29
N ASP A 34 -7.38 -13.17 -15.86
CA ASP A 34 -6.40 -12.36 -15.15
C ASP A 34 -7.08 -11.48 -14.08
N ILE A 35 -8.20 -10.83 -14.40
CA ILE A 35 -8.98 -10.04 -13.42
C ILE A 35 -9.45 -10.91 -12.24
N TYR A 36 -9.97 -12.11 -12.50
CA TYR A 36 -10.38 -13.03 -11.44
C TYR A 36 -9.19 -13.52 -10.60
N GLY A 37 -8.04 -13.75 -11.24
CA GLY A 37 -6.79 -14.08 -10.56
C GLY A 37 -6.33 -12.96 -9.62
N LEU A 38 -6.45 -11.71 -10.05
CA LEU A 38 -6.18 -10.53 -9.23
C LEU A 38 -7.19 -10.37 -8.10
N GLU A 39 -8.47 -10.64 -8.32
CA GLU A 39 -9.50 -10.57 -7.27
C GLU A 39 -9.23 -11.59 -6.17
N ARG A 40 -8.86 -12.83 -6.55
CA ARG A 40 -8.43 -13.83 -5.58
C ARG A 40 -7.17 -13.39 -4.83
N LEU A 41 -6.23 -12.76 -5.52
CA LEU A 41 -5.00 -12.26 -4.91
C LEU A 41 -5.25 -11.12 -3.92
N LYS A 42 -6.21 -10.24 -4.23
CA LYS A 42 -6.65 -9.15 -3.37
C LYS A 42 -7.15 -9.69 -2.04
N ASN A 43 -8.07 -10.65 -2.10
CA ASN A 43 -8.76 -11.23 -0.94
C ASN A 43 -7.95 -12.32 -0.19
N ASP A 44 -6.68 -12.55 -0.57
CA ASP A 44 -5.79 -13.47 0.14
C ASP A 44 -5.03 -12.70 1.23
N ASP A 45 -5.56 -12.71 2.45
CA ASP A 45 -5.04 -11.91 3.57
C ASP A 45 -3.87 -12.58 4.30
N GLU A 46 -3.46 -13.78 3.88
CA GLU A 46 -2.41 -14.58 4.51
C GLU A 46 -1.05 -14.39 3.82
N ILE A 47 -1.06 -14.10 2.53
CA ILE A 47 0.19 -13.88 1.78
C ILE A 47 0.73 -12.48 2.01
N THR A 48 2.05 -12.37 2.03
CA THR A 48 2.72 -11.09 2.19
C THR A 48 2.48 -10.19 0.98
N ARG A 49 2.48 -8.88 1.20
CA ARG A 49 2.40 -7.89 0.12
C ARG A 49 3.51 -8.03 -0.90
N TRP A 50 4.71 -8.41 -0.47
CA TRP A 50 5.82 -8.73 -1.38
C TRP A 50 5.49 -9.90 -2.32
N GLU A 51 4.86 -10.95 -1.81
CA GLU A 51 4.45 -12.09 -2.63
C GLU A 51 3.32 -11.73 -3.58
N LYS A 52 2.33 -10.93 -3.13
CA LYS A 52 1.31 -10.33 -4.01
C LYS A 52 1.97 -9.57 -5.16
N MET A 53 2.93 -8.69 -4.85
CA MET A 53 3.65 -7.91 -5.85
C MET A 53 4.47 -8.76 -6.82
N ARG A 54 5.07 -9.87 -6.36
CA ARG A 54 5.76 -10.81 -7.26
C ARG A 54 4.80 -11.41 -8.28
N LYS A 55 3.60 -11.80 -7.85
CA LYS A 55 2.55 -12.34 -8.74
C LYS A 55 2.05 -11.27 -9.72
N ILE A 56 1.86 -10.03 -9.26
CA ILE A 56 1.51 -8.88 -10.12
C ILE A 56 2.59 -8.64 -11.18
N ARG A 57 3.88 -8.60 -10.80
CA ARG A 57 4.97 -8.43 -11.78
C ARG A 57 4.98 -9.55 -12.81
N PHE A 58 4.71 -10.79 -12.41
CA PHE A 58 4.60 -11.91 -13.34
C PHE A 58 3.43 -11.74 -14.33
N LEU A 59 2.30 -11.20 -13.88
CA LEU A 59 1.19 -10.85 -14.75
C LEU A 59 1.59 -9.76 -15.75
N LEU A 60 2.18 -8.67 -15.26
CA LEU A 60 2.61 -7.53 -16.08
C LEU A 60 3.62 -7.90 -17.18
N MET A 61 4.48 -8.89 -16.94
CA MET A 61 5.42 -9.39 -17.97
C MET A 61 4.72 -10.00 -19.19
N LYS A 62 3.46 -10.42 -19.05
CA LYS A 62 2.66 -10.98 -20.15
C LYS A 62 1.83 -9.92 -20.88
N GLN A 63 1.73 -8.71 -20.31
CA GLN A 63 0.91 -7.62 -20.82
C GLN A 63 1.71 -6.71 -21.76
N PRO A 64 1.04 -5.92 -22.61
CA PRO A 64 1.68 -4.83 -23.35
C PRO A 64 2.41 -3.87 -22.42
N LYS A 65 3.52 -3.28 -22.89
CA LYS A 65 4.36 -2.38 -22.08
C LYS A 65 3.58 -1.16 -21.57
N GLU A 66 2.59 -0.73 -22.34
CA GLU A 66 1.70 0.38 -22.05
C GLU A 66 0.90 0.12 -20.77
N VAL A 67 0.43 -1.12 -20.55
CA VAL A 67 -0.29 -1.50 -19.32
C VAL A 67 0.62 -1.34 -18.10
N GLY A 68 1.87 -1.81 -18.19
CA GLY A 68 2.85 -1.64 -17.12
C GLY A 68 3.17 -0.19 -16.80
N ALA A 69 3.28 0.67 -17.83
CA ALA A 69 3.51 2.10 -17.65
C ALA A 69 2.31 2.82 -16.99
N GLN A 70 1.09 2.48 -17.42
CA GLN A 70 -0.14 3.03 -16.84
C GLN A 70 -0.31 2.59 -15.38
N TYR A 71 -0.08 1.31 -15.10
CA TYR A 71 -0.13 0.76 -13.75
C TYR A 71 0.85 1.49 -12.82
N SER A 72 2.12 1.64 -13.23
CA SER A 72 3.12 2.37 -12.44
C SER A 72 2.71 3.83 -12.16
N THR A 73 2.02 4.47 -13.11
CA THR A 73 1.54 5.85 -12.94
C THR A 73 0.41 5.90 -11.91
N ARG A 74 -0.58 5.01 -12.02
CA ARG A 74 -1.71 4.93 -11.09
C ARG A 74 -1.27 4.60 -9.66
N MET A 75 -0.32 3.68 -9.50
CA MET A 75 0.32 3.40 -8.20
C MET A 75 0.93 4.66 -7.59
N GLY A 76 1.66 5.45 -8.38
CA GLY A 76 2.28 6.70 -7.93
C GLY A 76 1.25 7.72 -7.45
N ILE A 77 0.13 7.85 -8.16
CA ILE A 77 -0.97 8.75 -7.80
C ILE A 77 -1.61 8.30 -6.48
N ARG A 78 -2.01 7.03 -6.37
CA ARG A 78 -2.63 6.47 -5.15
C ARG A 78 -1.75 6.63 -3.94
N LYS A 79 -0.45 6.39 -4.10
CA LYS A 79 0.52 6.63 -3.05
C LYS A 79 0.52 8.07 -2.59
N SER A 80 0.61 9.04 -3.51
CA SER A 80 0.61 10.45 -3.15
C SER A 80 -0.64 10.82 -2.36
N MET A 81 -1.81 10.34 -2.81
CA MET A 81 -3.07 10.56 -2.11
C MET A 81 -3.08 9.99 -0.69
N HIS A 82 -2.51 8.80 -0.50
CA HIS A 82 -2.38 8.25 0.85
C HIS A 82 -1.39 9.01 1.73
N ASP A 83 -0.19 9.32 1.22
CA ASP A 83 0.82 10.06 1.98
C ASP A 83 0.27 11.45 2.39
N GLU A 84 -0.46 12.11 1.50
CA GLU A 84 -1.18 13.36 1.78
C GLU A 84 -2.28 13.17 2.83
N HIS A 85 -3.02 12.06 2.77
CA HIS A 85 -4.01 11.71 3.79
C HIS A 85 -3.36 11.62 5.18
N ILE A 86 -2.31 10.81 5.30
CA ILE A 86 -1.56 10.63 6.56
C ILE A 86 -0.97 11.95 7.04
N ALA A 87 -0.31 12.71 6.16
CA ALA A 87 0.25 14.02 6.50
C ALA A 87 -0.83 15.00 7.00
N GLY A 88 -2.00 15.01 6.35
CA GLY A 88 -3.16 15.78 6.75
C GLY A 88 -3.75 15.35 8.10
N ARG A 89 -3.66 14.08 8.47
CA ARG A 89 -4.05 13.60 9.81
C ARG A 89 -3.05 14.04 10.88
N LEU A 90 -1.76 13.90 10.59
CA LEU A 90 -0.68 14.30 11.49
C LEU A 90 -0.65 15.81 11.76
N SER A 91 -0.99 16.64 10.77
CA SER A 91 -1.00 18.11 10.92
C SER A 91 -2.18 18.64 11.72
N ARG A 92 -3.33 17.94 11.66
CA ARG A 92 -4.56 18.33 12.38
C ARG A 92 -4.64 17.80 13.81
N SER A 93 -3.88 16.76 14.15
CA SER A 93 -3.89 16.19 15.49
C SER A 93 -2.91 16.91 16.42
N SER A 94 -3.42 17.39 17.55
CA SER A 94 -2.61 17.87 18.67
C SER A 94 -2.31 16.79 19.71
N ASP A 95 -3.11 15.71 19.74
CA ASP A 95 -2.95 14.61 20.70
C ASP A 95 -1.74 13.72 20.30
N PRO A 96 -0.75 13.52 21.19
CA PRO A 96 0.45 12.75 20.88
C PRO A 96 0.18 11.27 20.58
N GLU A 97 -0.78 10.64 21.25
CA GLU A 97 -1.16 9.23 21.02
C GLU A 97 -1.83 9.07 19.67
N VAL A 98 -2.71 10.00 19.30
CA VAL A 98 -3.34 10.02 17.98
C VAL A 98 -2.30 10.23 16.87
N ARG A 99 -1.32 11.10 17.09
CA ARG A 99 -0.22 11.29 16.14
C ARG A 99 0.61 10.03 16.00
N GLU A 100 0.92 9.36 17.11
CA GLU A 100 1.69 8.11 17.07
C GLU A 100 0.92 6.98 16.41
N PHE A 101 -0.40 6.91 16.63
CA PHE A 101 -1.28 6.01 15.88
C PHE A 101 -1.12 6.19 14.37
N TRP A 102 -1.27 7.42 13.85
CA TRP A 102 -1.14 7.68 12.40
C TRP A 102 0.26 7.39 11.85
N ARG A 103 1.33 7.59 12.64
CA ARG A 103 2.68 7.18 12.23
C ARG A 103 2.80 5.66 12.13
N GLN A 104 2.20 4.92 13.05
CA GLN A 104 2.22 3.47 13.01
C GLN A 104 1.36 2.91 11.87
N ILE A 105 0.20 3.50 11.60
CA ILE A 105 -0.61 3.17 10.41
C ILE A 105 0.21 3.34 9.15
N HIS A 106 0.86 4.49 8.97
CA HIS A 106 1.74 4.71 7.82
C HIS A 106 2.80 3.61 7.73
N ARG A 107 3.50 3.30 8.83
CA ARG A 107 4.48 2.20 8.84
C ARG A 107 3.88 0.87 8.42
N LEU A 108 2.72 0.49 8.94
CA LEU A 108 2.03 -0.75 8.58
C LEU A 108 1.64 -0.78 7.11
N ASP A 109 1.03 0.29 6.59
CA ASP A 109 0.62 0.39 5.18
C ASP A 109 1.83 0.37 4.25
N THR A 110 3.00 0.75 4.79
CA THR A 110 4.26 0.73 4.09
C THR A 110 5.06 -0.59 4.24
N ASP A 111 4.59 -1.54 5.04
CA ASP A 111 5.35 -2.76 5.31
C ASP A 111 5.03 -3.85 4.27
N TRP A 112 5.99 -4.12 3.37
CA TRP A 112 5.89 -5.17 2.36
C TRP A 112 6.00 -6.59 2.91
N SER A 113 6.55 -6.75 4.12
CA SER A 113 6.92 -8.05 4.67
C SER A 113 5.78 -8.75 5.39
N ILE A 114 4.70 -8.02 5.69
CA ILE A 114 3.51 -8.53 6.35
C ILE A 114 2.37 -8.73 5.35
N SER A 115 1.38 -9.52 5.76
CA SER A 115 0.14 -9.69 5.02
C SER A 115 -0.90 -8.61 5.38
N GLU A 116 -2.01 -8.55 4.65
CA GLU A 116 -3.11 -7.64 5.01
C GLU A 116 -3.79 -8.05 6.33
N GLY A 117 -3.92 -9.36 6.57
CA GLY A 117 -4.45 -9.89 7.83
C GLY A 117 -3.61 -9.48 9.02
N GLU A 118 -2.28 -9.65 8.95
CA GLU A 118 -1.37 -9.22 10.01
C GLU A 118 -1.40 -7.70 10.23
N ALA A 119 -1.47 -6.91 9.15
CA ALA A 119 -1.62 -5.46 9.25
C ALA A 119 -2.94 -5.07 9.94
N ALA A 120 -4.05 -5.75 9.62
CA ALA A 120 -5.35 -5.52 10.24
C ALA A 120 -5.38 -5.89 11.73
N GLU A 121 -4.75 -7.01 12.12
CA GLU A 121 -4.61 -7.39 13.52
C GLU A 121 -3.82 -6.33 14.32
N ARG A 122 -2.69 -5.88 13.79
CA ARG A 122 -1.87 -4.84 14.44
C ARG A 122 -2.62 -3.51 14.53
N GLU A 123 -3.36 -3.13 13.49
CA GLU A 123 -4.23 -1.95 13.52
C GLU A 123 -5.29 -2.05 14.62
N PHE A 124 -5.94 -3.20 14.75
CA PHE A 124 -6.93 -3.45 15.80
C PHE A 124 -6.31 -3.33 17.21
N GLU A 125 -5.14 -3.92 17.43
CA GLU A 125 -4.41 -3.80 18.69
C GLU A 125 -4.05 -2.35 19.03
N MET A 126 -3.68 -1.55 18.03
CA MET A 126 -3.39 -0.13 18.22
C MET A 126 -4.65 0.67 18.57
N LEU A 127 -5.77 0.39 17.91
CA LEU A 127 -7.06 1.02 18.21
C LEU A 127 -7.57 0.69 19.61
N ALA A 128 -7.35 -0.55 20.07
CA ALA A 128 -7.76 -0.98 21.40
C ALA A 128 -7.07 -0.20 22.53
N LYS A 129 -5.84 0.29 22.28
CA LYS A 129 -5.05 1.07 23.26
C LYS A 129 -5.53 2.52 23.42
N LEU A 130 -6.28 3.05 22.45
CA LEU A 130 -6.76 4.43 22.48
C LEU A 130 -8.04 4.57 23.32
N THR A 131 -8.23 5.74 23.93
CA THR A 131 -9.47 6.09 24.62
C THR A 131 -10.63 6.28 23.61
N PRO A 132 -11.90 6.19 24.06
CA PRO A 132 -13.04 6.48 23.18
C PRO A 132 -12.97 7.86 22.51
N GLU A 133 -12.53 8.89 23.23
CA GLU A 133 -12.37 10.25 22.72
C GLU A 133 -11.28 10.32 21.63
N GLN A 134 -10.15 9.65 21.87
CA GLN A 134 -9.07 9.54 20.89
C GLN A 134 -9.54 8.80 19.64
N ARG A 135 -10.25 7.68 19.78
CA ARG A 135 -10.83 6.95 18.63
C ARG A 135 -11.81 7.82 17.84
N LYS A 136 -12.65 8.59 18.51
CA LYS A 136 -13.58 9.52 17.86
C LYS A 136 -12.82 10.59 17.05
N SER A 137 -11.65 11.02 17.52
CA SER A 137 -10.81 12.00 16.83
C SER A 137 -10.12 11.45 15.56
N LEU A 138 -9.99 10.13 15.42
CA LEU A 138 -9.41 9.50 14.22
C LEU A 138 -10.29 9.73 12.98
N GLY A 139 -11.61 9.85 13.14
CA GLY A 139 -12.56 9.89 12.03
C GLY A 139 -12.58 8.57 11.24
N ASN A 140 -12.96 8.60 9.96
CA ASN A 140 -12.92 7.39 9.12
C ASN A 140 -11.47 6.94 8.88
N ILE A 141 -11.15 5.72 9.31
CA ILE A 141 -9.87 5.02 9.11
C ILE A 141 -9.93 4.18 7.81
N CYS A 142 -10.80 4.54 6.86
CA CYS A 142 -10.86 3.79 5.60
C CYS A 142 -9.51 3.86 4.89
N ARG A 143 -8.88 2.69 4.69
CA ARG A 143 -7.77 2.50 3.76
C ARG A 143 -8.26 2.91 2.36
N CYS A 144 -7.57 3.86 1.73
CA CYS A 144 -7.85 4.37 0.38
C CYS A 144 -7.04 3.63 -0.67
#